data_AF-A0A673IEN6-F1
#
_entry.id   AF-A0A673IEN6-F1
#
_cell.length_a   1.000
_cell.length_b   1.000
_cell.length_c   1.000
_cell.angle_alpha   90.00
_cell.angle_beta   90.00
_cell.angle_gamma   90.00
#
_symmetry.space_group_name_H-M   'P 1'
#
loop_
_entity.id
_entity.type
_entity.pdbx_description
1 polymer ?
#
loop_
_entity_poly.entity_id
_entity_poly.type
_entity_poly.pdbx_seq_one_letter_code
_entity_poly.pdbx_strand_id
1 'polypeptide(L)'
;MFDRATKKLIQQLDPKGALIATSRLNDSGKLQALAVVLKTQKSWFWQQTKYKPTGFKLNDLLEGDPIKPVCEENEFVTFEGGYRNSVTGSIELGGSAVSLNANGQGTSKLSLSIGTLKKEDVDIPSLVTLIRGRLEKNNLI
;
A
#
# COMPACT_ATOMS: atom_id res chain seq x y z
N MET A 1 -2.67 -13.39 0.92
CA MET A 1 -1.77 -13.42 2.10
C MET A 1 -0.88 -12.18 2.17
N PHE A 2 -0.12 -11.85 1.11
CA PHE A 2 0.76 -10.67 1.06
C PHE A 2 0.06 -9.33 1.35
N ASP A 3 -1.09 -9.04 0.73
CA ASP A 3 -1.88 -7.82 1.03
C ASP A 3 -2.22 -7.65 2.53
N ARG A 4 -2.52 -8.76 3.22
CA ARG A 4 -2.84 -8.72 4.66
C ARG A 4 -1.59 -8.47 5.51
N ALA A 5 -0.46 -9.01 5.09
CA ALA A 5 0.84 -8.81 5.72
C ALA A 5 1.28 -7.34 5.67
N THR A 6 1.29 -6.75 4.48
CA THR A 6 1.75 -5.37 4.26
C THR A 6 0.83 -4.36 4.92
N LYS A 7 -0.49 -4.59 4.91
CA LYS A 7 -1.45 -3.79 5.69
C LYS A 7 -1.16 -3.83 7.19
N LYS A 8 -0.78 -4.99 7.73
CA LYS A 8 -0.46 -5.13 9.15
C LYS A 8 0.87 -4.48 9.51
N LEU A 9 1.88 -4.64 8.66
CA LEU A 9 3.15 -3.93 8.78
C LEU A 9 2.94 -2.42 8.85
N ILE A 10 2.16 -1.85 7.92
CA ILE A 10 1.87 -0.41 7.88
C ILE A 10 1.05 0.04 9.10
N GLN A 11 0.09 -0.75 9.57
CA GLN A 11 -0.65 -0.41 10.80
C GLN A 11 0.27 -0.22 12.01
N GLN A 12 1.39 -0.95 12.08
CA GLN A 12 2.35 -0.83 13.17
C GLN A 12 3.39 0.27 12.92
N LEU A 13 3.85 0.43 11.67
CA LEU A 13 4.89 1.41 11.32
C LEU A 13 4.36 2.84 11.17
N ASP A 14 3.15 2.98 10.63
CA ASP A 14 2.51 4.26 10.35
C ASP A 14 1.03 4.22 10.76
N PRO A 15 0.75 4.32 12.06
CA PRO A 15 -0.61 4.34 12.57
C PRO A 15 -1.39 5.59 12.13
N LYS A 16 -0.71 6.64 11.65
CA LYS A 16 -1.31 7.89 11.19
C LYS A 16 -1.77 7.82 9.72
N GLY A 17 -1.31 6.82 8.95
CA GLY A 17 -1.94 6.39 7.70
C GLY A 17 -1.51 7.13 6.44
N ALA A 18 -0.27 7.62 6.36
CA ALA A 18 0.32 8.15 5.14
C ALA A 18 0.79 7.05 4.16
N LEU A 19 1.25 5.91 4.69
CA LEU A 19 1.73 4.78 3.89
C LEU A 19 0.58 3.95 3.31
N ILE A 20 0.76 3.51 2.07
CA ILE A 20 -0.20 2.69 1.35
C ILE A 20 0.36 1.28 1.20
N ALA A 21 -0.40 0.28 1.66
CA ALA A 21 -0.01 -1.11 1.54
C ALA A 21 -0.02 -1.59 0.09
N THR A 22 1.08 -2.21 -0.36
CA THR A 22 1.09 -2.95 -1.61
C THR A 22 0.36 -4.29 -1.44
N SER A 23 -0.54 -4.59 -2.38
CA SER A 23 -1.37 -5.79 -2.34
C SER A 23 -0.74 -6.98 -3.08
N ARG A 24 0.21 -6.72 -3.98
CA ARG A 24 0.80 -7.69 -4.90
C ARG A 24 2.32 -7.67 -4.77
N LEU A 25 2.91 -8.83 -4.50
CA LEU A 25 4.36 -8.96 -4.38
C LEU A 25 5.05 -8.67 -5.71
N ASN A 26 4.50 -9.15 -6.84
CA ASN A 26 5.10 -8.92 -8.17
C ASN A 26 5.15 -7.43 -8.57
N ASP A 27 4.33 -6.59 -7.94
CA ASP A 27 4.29 -5.16 -8.20
C ASP A 27 5.32 -4.40 -7.35
N SER A 28 5.86 -5.00 -6.28
CA SER A 28 6.76 -4.30 -5.34
C SER A 28 8.03 -3.80 -6.01
N GLY A 29 8.63 -4.59 -6.91
CA GLY A 29 9.84 -4.21 -7.63
C GLY A 29 9.67 -2.99 -8.54
N LYS A 30 8.42 -2.67 -8.92
CA LYS A 30 8.08 -1.50 -9.76
C LYS A 30 7.74 -0.25 -8.94
N LEU A 31 7.51 -0.40 -7.64
CA LEU A 31 7.13 0.69 -6.73
C LEU A 31 8.37 1.25 -6.01
N GLN A 32 9.33 1.72 -6.80
CA GLN A 32 10.55 2.37 -6.31
C GLN A 32 10.38 3.89 -6.22
N ALA A 33 11.34 4.58 -5.59
CA ALA A 33 11.42 6.04 -5.65
C ALA A 33 11.33 6.55 -7.11
N LEU A 34 10.59 7.63 -7.30
CA LEU A 34 10.26 8.23 -8.61
C LEU A 34 9.43 7.35 -9.56
N ALA A 35 8.96 6.17 -9.15
CA ALA A 35 8.05 5.39 -9.98
C ALA A 35 6.72 6.13 -10.16
N VAL A 36 6.17 6.06 -11.38
CA VAL A 36 4.85 6.63 -11.67
C VAL A 36 3.79 5.55 -11.51
N VAL A 37 2.64 5.93 -10.97
CA VAL A 37 1.53 5.01 -10.73
C VAL A 37 0.24 5.56 -11.30
N LEU A 38 -0.59 4.66 -11.83
CA LEU A 38 -1.94 5.00 -12.25
C LEU A 38 -2.88 4.87 -11.06
N LYS A 39 -3.48 5.99 -10.66
CA LYS A 39 -4.52 6.02 -9.64
C LYS A 39 -5.82 5.49 -10.25
N THR A 40 -6.32 4.38 -9.71
CA THR A 40 -7.64 3.86 -10.02
C THR A 40 -8.66 4.54 -9.10
N GLN A 41 -9.57 5.30 -9.69
CA GLN A 41 -10.63 6.00 -8.95
C GLN A 41 -11.57 4.98 -8.29
N LYS A 42 -12.11 5.37 -7.13
CA LYS A 42 -13.09 4.57 -6.42
C LYS A 42 -14.44 4.73 -7.14
N SER A 43 -15.11 3.62 -7.45
CA SER A 43 -16.51 3.67 -7.86
C SER A 43 -17.46 3.81 -6.67
N TRP A 44 -16.98 3.51 -5.46
CA TRP A 44 -17.78 3.63 -4.23
C TRP A 44 -16.95 4.05 -3.01
N PHE A 45 -17.53 4.84 -2.10
CA PHE A 45 -16.83 5.41 -0.94
C PHE A 45 -16.21 4.37 0.04
N TRP A 46 -16.79 3.17 0.16
CA TRP A 46 -16.18 2.06 0.92
C TRP A 46 -15.06 1.31 0.18
N GLN A 47 -14.87 1.55 -1.11
CA GLN A 47 -13.74 0.95 -1.83
C GLN A 47 -12.45 1.69 -1.47
N GLN A 48 -11.34 0.96 -1.35
CA GLN A 48 -10.02 1.55 -1.15
C GLN A 48 -9.45 2.02 -2.50
N THR A 49 -8.80 3.19 -2.54
CA THR A 49 -8.11 3.68 -3.74
C THR A 49 -7.00 2.71 -4.08
N LYS A 50 -6.89 2.34 -5.36
CA LYS A 50 -5.83 1.43 -5.83
C LYS A 50 -4.86 2.19 -6.72
N TYR A 51 -3.60 1.80 -6.64
CA TYR A 51 -2.53 2.32 -7.48
C TYR A 51 -1.94 1.15 -8.27
N LYS A 52 -1.78 1.34 -9.57
CA LYS A 52 -1.16 0.35 -10.45
C LYS A 52 0.22 0.87 -10.86
N PRO A 53 1.31 0.12 -10.65
CA PRO A 53 2.62 0.51 -11.14
C PRO A 53 2.62 0.63 -12.66
N THR A 54 3.33 1.61 -13.19
CA THR A 54 3.64 1.68 -14.63
C THR A 54 5.01 1.06 -14.92
N GLY A 55 5.41 1.06 -16.19
CA GLY A 55 6.75 0.64 -16.62
C GLY A 55 7.78 1.77 -16.66
N PHE A 56 7.41 3.00 -16.28
CA PHE A 56 8.24 4.18 -16.42
C PHE A 56 8.35 4.96 -15.10
N LYS A 57 9.47 5.66 -14.94
CA LYS A 57 9.80 6.54 -13.83
C LYS A 57 9.62 7.99 -14.24
N LEU A 58 9.61 8.88 -13.26
CA LEU A 58 9.49 10.32 -13.49
C LEU A 58 10.60 10.87 -14.42
N ASN A 59 11.82 10.31 -14.33
CA ASN A 59 12.94 10.65 -15.21
C ASN A 59 12.68 10.31 -16.68
N ASP A 60 11.81 9.35 -16.97
CA ASP A 60 11.47 9.01 -18.34
C ASP A 60 10.58 10.09 -18.96
N LEU A 61 9.78 10.80 -18.13
CA LEU A 61 8.81 11.81 -18.55
C LEU A 61 9.39 13.23 -18.67
N LEU A 62 10.43 13.54 -17.88
CA LEU A 62 11.00 14.89 -17.81
C LEU A 62 12.20 15.05 -18.76
N GLU A 63 12.31 16.22 -19.37
CA GLU A 63 13.52 16.63 -20.11
C GLU A 63 14.65 17.08 -19.16
N GLY A 64 15.89 17.02 -19.67
CA GLY A 64 17.10 17.38 -18.95
C GLY A 64 17.75 16.23 -18.16
N ASP A 65 18.66 16.58 -17.26
CA ASP A 65 19.50 15.61 -16.54
C ASP A 65 18.69 14.72 -15.58
N PRO A 66 19.01 13.43 -15.43
CA PRO A 66 18.28 12.53 -14.54
C PRO A 66 18.17 13.07 -13.11
N ILE A 67 16.97 13.12 -12.56
CA ILE A 67 16.74 13.51 -11.17
C ILE A 67 17.21 12.35 -10.29
N LYS A 68 18.11 12.68 -9.36
CA LYS A 68 18.55 11.79 -8.28
C LYS A 68 17.98 12.35 -6.98
N PRO A 69 16.90 11.77 -6.46
CA PRO A 69 16.34 12.24 -5.20
C PRO A 69 17.35 11.97 -4.08
N VAL A 70 17.39 12.85 -3.09
CA VAL A 70 18.05 12.55 -1.84
C VAL A 70 17.19 11.48 -1.17
N CYS A 71 17.72 10.26 -1.13
CA CYS A 71 17.11 9.13 -0.42
C CYS A 71 17.86 8.93 0.89
N GLU A 72 17.14 8.99 2.00
CA GLU A 72 17.65 8.52 3.29
C GLU A 72 17.31 7.03 3.39
N GLU A 73 18.34 6.18 3.37
CA GLU A 73 18.18 4.74 3.58
C GLU A 73 18.32 4.45 5.07
N ASN A 74 17.23 3.98 5.68
CA ASN A 74 17.22 3.56 7.07
C ASN A 74 17.01 2.04 7.14
N GLU A 75 17.90 1.35 7.84
CA GLU A 75 17.76 -0.08 8.11
C GLU A 75 16.73 -0.28 9.23
N PHE A 76 15.59 -0.89 8.88
CA PHE A 76 14.52 -1.21 9.80
C PHE A 76 14.68 -2.65 10.30
N VAL A 77 14.75 -2.79 11.63
CA VAL A 77 14.93 -4.05 12.35
C VAL A 77 13.78 -5.03 12.07
N THR A 78 14.12 -6.32 12.16
CA THR A 78 13.26 -7.49 11.95
C THR A 78 11.85 -7.34 12.49
N PHE A 79 10.87 -7.40 11.59
CA PHE A 79 9.46 -7.44 11.94
C PHE A 79 8.99 -8.88 12.19
N GLU A 80 8.62 -9.18 13.43
CA GLU A 80 7.89 -10.40 13.80
C GLU A 80 6.52 -10.04 14.38
N GLY A 81 5.45 -10.51 13.74
CA GLY A 81 4.08 -10.22 14.15
C GLY A 81 3.16 -11.44 14.03
N GLY A 82 2.63 -11.90 15.16
CA GLY A 82 1.57 -12.92 15.23
C GLY A 82 0.22 -12.28 15.52
N TYR A 83 -0.79 -12.53 14.68
CA TYR A 83 -2.12 -11.93 14.81
C TYR A 83 -3.22 -12.99 14.69
N ARG A 84 -4.09 -13.07 15.70
CA ARG A 84 -5.28 -13.94 15.71
C ARG A 84 -6.52 -13.07 15.58
N ASN A 85 -7.29 -13.27 14.51
CA ASN A 85 -8.60 -12.64 14.32
C ASN A 85 -9.70 -13.67 14.54
N SER A 86 -10.67 -13.36 15.40
CA SER A 86 -11.88 -14.16 15.61
C SER A 86 -13.11 -13.31 15.37
N VAL A 87 -13.98 -13.74 14.46
CA VAL A 87 -15.25 -13.08 14.16
C VAL A 87 -16.37 -14.06 14.52
N THR A 88 -17.30 -13.62 15.34
CA THR A 88 -18.52 -14.36 15.70
C THR A 88 -19.71 -13.52 15.29
N GLY A 89 -20.65 -14.10 14.53
CA GLY A 89 -21.88 -13.44 14.12
C GLY A 89 -23.09 -14.34 14.39
N SER A 90 -24.14 -13.75 14.92
CA SER A 90 -25.43 -14.39 15.19
C SER A 90 -26.53 -13.59 14.53
N ILE A 91 -27.44 -14.27 13.81
CA ILE A 91 -28.64 -13.66 13.23
C ILE A 91 -29.84 -14.41 13.78
N GLU A 92 -30.74 -13.68 14.41
CA GLU A 92 -32.02 -14.18 14.94
C GLU A 92 -33.16 -13.55 14.12
N LEU A 93 -33.96 -14.39 13.45
CA LEU A 93 -35.15 -13.94 12.73
C LEU A 93 -36.40 -14.45 13.44
N GLY A 94 -37.22 -13.52 13.96
CA GLY A 94 -38.42 -13.81 14.75
C GLY A 94 -39.71 -13.44 14.02
N GLY A 95 -40.52 -14.45 13.71
CA GLY A 95 -41.92 -14.35 13.31
C GLY A 95 -42.68 -15.55 13.87
N SER A 96 -43.89 -15.33 14.38
CA SER A 96 -44.67 -16.32 15.17
C SER A 96 -44.73 -17.70 14.48
N ALA A 97 -44.18 -18.68 15.20
CA ALA A 97 -44.08 -20.12 14.94
C ALA A 97 -42.75 -20.68 14.39
N VAL A 98 -41.79 -19.87 13.92
CA VAL A 98 -40.45 -20.39 13.55
C VAL A 98 -39.35 -19.39 13.94
N SER A 99 -38.52 -19.75 14.93
CA SER A 99 -37.27 -19.06 15.22
C SER A 99 -36.13 -19.74 14.47
N LEU A 100 -35.44 -18.98 13.60
CA LEU A 100 -34.22 -19.44 12.94
C LEU A 100 -33.03 -18.70 13.54
N ASN A 101 -32.16 -19.46 14.22
CA ASN A 101 -30.91 -18.98 14.78
C ASN A 101 -29.74 -19.52 13.96
N ALA A 102 -28.99 -18.62 13.33
CA ALA A 102 -27.77 -18.96 12.60
C ALA A 102 -26.56 -18.34 13.31
N ASN A 103 -25.67 -19.19 13.83
CA ASN A 103 -24.43 -18.79 14.51
C ASN A 103 -23.23 -19.20 13.66
N GLY A 104 -22.38 -18.24 13.32
CA GLY A 104 -21.12 -18.46 12.60
C GLY A 104 -19.93 -17.96 13.40
N GLN A 105 -18.93 -18.82 13.61
CA GLN A 105 -17.66 -18.46 14.23
C GLN A 105 -16.50 -18.77 13.28
N GLY A 106 -15.69 -17.76 12.97
CA GLY A 106 -14.49 -17.90 12.15
C GLY A 106 -13.26 -17.41 12.91
N THR A 107 -12.20 -18.23 12.97
CA THR A 107 -10.91 -17.80 13.51
C THR A 107 -9.80 -17.94 12.47
N SER A 108 -8.90 -16.95 12.41
CA SER A 108 -7.73 -16.96 11.54
C SER A 108 -6.49 -16.51 12.31
N LYS A 109 -5.36 -17.20 12.12
CA LYS A 109 -4.06 -16.80 12.65
C LYS A 109 -3.15 -16.41 11.49
N LEU A 110 -2.42 -15.32 11.64
CA LEU A 110 -1.44 -14.83 10.69
C LEU A 110 -0.14 -14.56 11.45
N SER A 111 0.91 -15.33 11.19
CA SER A 111 2.26 -15.06 11.68
C SER A 111 3.11 -14.59 10.52
N LEU A 112 3.86 -13.51 10.69
CA LEU A 112 4.78 -12.97 9.70
C LEU A 112 6.13 -12.63 10.32
N SER A 113 7.18 -13.10 9.65
CA SER A 113 8.55 -12.65 9.84
C SER A 113 9.02 -12.09 8.50
N ILE A 114 9.28 -10.79 8.42
CA ILE A 114 9.63 -10.09 7.16
C ILE A 114 11.15 -9.92 7.00
N GLY A 115 11.93 -10.24 8.04
CA GLY A 115 13.38 -9.99 8.04
C GLY A 115 13.70 -8.50 8.12
N THR A 116 14.93 -8.13 7.73
CA THR A 116 15.40 -6.74 7.73
C THR A 116 14.77 -5.96 6.58
N LEU A 117 14.17 -4.81 6.90
CA LEU A 117 13.55 -3.92 5.94
C LEU A 117 14.46 -2.74 5.65
N LYS A 118 14.42 -2.24 4.42
CA LYS A 118 15.05 -0.98 4.04
C LYS A 118 13.95 0.03 3.78
N LYS A 119 14.02 1.18 4.43
CA LYS A 119 13.12 2.30 4.18
C LYS A 119 13.88 3.37 3.43
N GLU A 120 13.33 3.78 2.29
CA GLU A 120 13.82 4.91 1.50
C GLU A 120 12.83 6.06 1.63
N ASP A 121 13.27 7.18 2.20
CA ASP A 121 12.48 8.41 2.27
C ASP A 121 13.01 9.41 1.24
N VAL A 122 12.10 10.01 0.46
CA VAL A 122 12.44 11.02 -0.56
C VAL A 122 12.09 12.41 -0.06
N ASP A 123 13.04 13.34 -0.13
CA ASP A 123 12.81 14.75 0.16
C ASP A 123 11.93 15.41 -0.92
N ILE A 124 10.62 15.52 -0.63
CA ILE A 124 9.61 16.06 -1.54
C ILE A 124 9.83 17.55 -1.85
N PRO A 125 10.08 18.46 -0.88
CA PRO A 125 10.44 19.85 -1.17
C PRO A 125 11.56 20.02 -2.20
N SER A 126 12.67 19.29 -2.03
CA SER A 126 13.80 19.33 -2.96
C SER A 126 13.42 18.75 -4.32
N LEU A 127 12.67 17.64 -4.35
CA LEU A 127 12.16 17.06 -5.59
C LEU A 127 11.26 18.02 -6.37
N VAL A 128 10.31 18.70 -5.72
CA VAL A 128 9.43 19.69 -6.35
C VAL A 128 10.23 20.84 -6.95
N THR A 129 11.29 21.28 -6.26
CA THR A 129 12.18 22.34 -6.74
C THR A 129 12.96 21.91 -7.98
N LEU A 130 13.44 20.65 -8.01
CA LEU A 130 14.15 20.07 -9.17
C LEU A 130 13.28 19.88 -10.41
N ILE A 131 11.98 19.63 -10.22
CA ILE A 131 11.02 19.46 -11.31
C ILE A 131 10.51 20.81 -11.81
N ARG A 132 10.42 21.82 -10.93
CA ARG A 132 9.93 23.15 -11.27
C ARG A 132 10.83 23.79 -12.35
N GLY A 133 10.31 23.90 -13.57
CA GLY A 133 11.01 24.48 -14.71
C GLY A 133 11.47 23.46 -15.76
N ARG A 134 11.23 22.16 -15.55
CA ARG A 134 11.44 21.14 -16.58
C ARG A 134 10.20 21.00 -17.45
N LEU A 135 10.42 20.90 -18.76
CA LEU A 135 9.36 20.61 -19.73
C LEU A 135 9.07 19.09 -19.73
N GLU A 136 7.80 18.75 -19.93
CA GLU A 136 7.38 17.38 -20.20
C GLU A 136 7.86 17.00 -21.61
N LYS A 137 8.40 15.79 -21.78
CA LYS A 137 8.74 15.29 -23.12
C LYS A 137 7.47 15.17 -23.95
N ASN A 138 7.37 15.93 -25.04
CA ASN A 138 6.20 15.98 -25.93
C ASN A 138 5.93 14.69 -26.75
N ASN A 139 6.45 13.51 -26.34
CA ASN A 139 6.48 12.29 -27.16
C ASN A 139 5.85 11.06 -26.48
N LEU A 140 4.74 11.21 -25.76
CA LEU A 140 3.96 10.06 -25.27
C LEU A 140 2.76 9.82 -26.21
N ILE A 141 3.02 9.10 -27.30
CA ILE A 141 2.00 8.47 -28.17
C ILE A 141 2.04 6.97 -27.91
#